data_AF-A0A226NCH4-F1
#
_entry.id   AF-A0A226NCH4-F1
#
_cell.length_a   1.000
_cell.length_b   1.000
_cell.length_c   1.000
_cell.angle_alpha   90.00
_cell.angle_beta   90.00
_cell.angle_gamma   90.00
#
_symmetry.space_group_name_H-M   'P 1'
#
loop_
_entity.id
_entity.type
_entity.pdbx_description
1 polymer ?
#
loop_
_entity_poly.entity_id
_entity_poly.type
_entity_poly.pdbx_seq_one_letter_code
_entity_poly.pdbx_strand_id
1 'polypeptide(L)'
;MAGLGGDGHLRHLLKLHRTEIAMAVDDVFPLLHGLADHDIVPEHVFKETLSQTEREGSHRAFHALLTWLLGRDATAVRDFWAVLFKDYNLERYSRLRPLHTAFPAGLQAASVQRVVMVAASEVPVTCGAARGKHVLFRHTQELGK
;
A
#
# COMPACT_ATOMS: atom_id res chain seq x y z
N MET A 1 -19.92 -8.58 -5.91
CA MET A 1 -20.66 -7.58 -5.10
C MET A 1 -20.28 -7.76 -3.63
N ALA A 2 -19.09 -7.28 -3.23
CA ALA A 2 -18.64 -7.25 -1.83
C ALA A 2 -17.62 -6.12 -1.72
N GLY A 3 -17.94 -5.05 -0.99
CA GLY A 3 -17.06 -3.88 -0.85
C GLY A 3 -17.68 -2.69 -0.14
N LEU A 4 -19.01 -2.52 -0.22
CA LEU A 4 -19.71 -1.32 0.27
C LEU A 4 -19.57 -1.08 1.79
N GLY A 5 -19.32 -2.11 2.59
CA GLY A 5 -19.12 -1.97 4.05
C GLY A 5 -17.75 -1.44 4.46
N GLY A 6 -16.70 -1.73 3.69
CA GLY A 6 -15.33 -1.31 4.01
C GLY A 6 -15.07 0.15 3.65
N ASP A 7 -15.56 0.58 2.49
CA ASP A 7 -15.29 1.92 1.97
C ASP A 7 -16.00 3.02 2.77
N GLY A 8 -17.24 2.78 3.18
CA GLY A 8 -17.98 3.69 4.06
C GLY A 8 -17.33 3.81 5.44
N HIS A 9 -16.77 2.71 5.94
CA HIS A 9 -16.02 2.68 7.20
C HIS A 9 -14.73 3.50 7.10
N LEU A 10 -13.95 3.34 6.02
CA LEU A 10 -12.71 4.10 5.80
C LEU A 10 -12.93 5.61 5.73
N ARG A 11 -14.02 6.05 5.08
CA ARG A 11 -14.39 7.47 5.07
C ARG A 11 -14.80 7.96 6.46
N HIS A 12 -15.55 7.14 7.21
CA HIS A 12 -15.93 7.48 8.57
C HIS A 12 -14.70 7.63 9.48
N LEU A 13 -13.74 6.72 9.41
CA LEU A 13 -12.47 6.82 10.12
C LEU A 13 -11.70 8.08 9.73
N LEU A 14 -11.70 8.46 8.45
CA LEU A 14 -11.01 9.66 7.99
C LEU A 14 -11.65 10.90 8.61
N LYS A 15 -12.98 10.92 8.67
CA LYS A 15 -13.72 12.00 9.32
C LYS A 15 -13.44 12.06 10.82
N LEU A 16 -13.33 10.92 11.49
CA LEU A 16 -13.07 10.81 12.93
C LEU A 16 -11.66 11.30 13.29
N HIS A 17 -10.64 10.85 12.56
CA HIS A 17 -9.23 11.12 12.86
C HIS A 17 -8.65 12.32 12.11
N ARG A 18 -9.45 13.08 11.35
CA ARG A 18 -9.00 14.17 10.47
C ARG A 18 -8.06 15.15 11.16
N THR A 19 -8.44 15.63 12.34
CA THR A 19 -7.65 16.60 13.11
C THR A 19 -6.39 15.97 13.71
N GLU A 20 -6.49 14.73 14.18
CA GLU A 20 -5.34 14.00 14.73
C GLU A 20 -4.26 13.77 13.67
N ILE A 21 -4.67 13.33 12.47
CA ILE A 21 -3.79 13.17 11.31
C ILE A 21 -3.17 14.51 10.94
N ALA A 22 -3.98 15.56 10.76
CA ALA A 22 -3.47 16.88 10.39
C ALA A 22 -2.45 17.43 11.40
N MET A 23 -2.68 17.19 12.70
CA MET A 23 -1.76 17.61 13.76
C MET A 23 -0.49 16.76 13.84
N ALA A 24 -0.45 15.57 13.23
CA ALA A 24 0.73 14.74 13.14
C ALA A 24 1.65 15.13 11.98
N VAL A 25 1.13 15.83 10.97
CA VAL A 25 1.85 16.23 9.74
C VAL A 25 2.46 17.62 9.92
N ASP A 26 3.66 17.68 10.49
CA ASP A 26 4.46 18.89 10.69
C ASP A 26 5.11 19.40 9.39
N ASP A 27 5.44 18.48 8.48
CA ASP A 27 5.91 18.74 7.13
C ASP A 27 5.01 18.01 6.13
N VAL A 28 4.42 18.75 5.19
CA VAL A 28 3.50 18.16 4.20
C VAL A 28 4.23 17.40 3.10
N PHE A 29 5.55 17.59 2.91
CA PHE A 29 6.27 17.11 1.74
C PHE A 29 6.12 15.58 1.52
N PRO A 30 6.49 14.69 2.48
CA PRO A 30 6.45 13.24 2.28
C PRO A 30 5.06 12.70 1.92
N LEU A 31 4.03 13.16 2.62
CA LEU A 31 2.66 12.71 2.37
C LEU A 31 2.07 13.31 1.10
N LEU A 32 2.19 14.63 0.91
CA LEU A 32 1.57 15.30 -0.22
C LEU A 32 2.14 14.80 -1.55
N HIS A 33 3.46 14.59 -1.63
CA HIS A 33 4.08 13.99 -2.83
C HIS A 33 3.67 12.54 -2.98
N GLY A 34 3.66 11.76 -1.90
CA GLY A 34 3.18 10.37 -1.95
C GLY A 34 1.73 10.25 -2.42
N LEU A 35 0.87 11.23 -2.14
CA LEU A 35 -0.51 11.25 -2.64
C LEU A 35 -0.59 11.67 -4.11
N ALA A 36 0.26 12.58 -4.56
CA ALA A 36 0.34 12.98 -5.97
C ALA A 36 0.90 11.84 -6.85
N ASP A 37 1.97 11.18 -6.40
CA ASP A 37 2.62 10.05 -7.10
C ASP A 37 1.69 8.83 -7.28
N HIS A 38 0.62 8.74 -6.47
CA HIS A 38 -0.38 7.67 -6.52
C HIS A 38 -1.69 8.13 -7.18
N ASP A 39 -1.69 9.29 -7.84
CA ASP A 39 -2.85 9.89 -8.52
C ASP A 39 -4.07 10.16 -7.59
N ILE A 40 -3.86 10.23 -6.27
CA ILE A 40 -4.92 10.50 -5.30
C ILE A 40 -5.19 12.00 -5.23
N VAL A 41 -4.14 12.82 -5.30
CA VAL A 41 -4.22 14.28 -5.28
C VAL A 41 -3.85 14.81 -6.67
N PRO A 42 -4.81 15.37 -7.42
CA PRO A 42 -4.52 15.95 -8.72
C PRO A 42 -3.72 17.25 -8.59
N GLU A 43 -3.00 17.61 -9.65
CA GLU A 43 -2.06 18.74 -9.71
C GLU A 43 -2.60 20.06 -9.14
N HIS A 44 -3.85 20.41 -9.42
CA HIS A 44 -4.44 21.66 -8.93
C HIS A 44 -4.58 21.68 -7.40
N VAL A 45 -4.94 20.54 -6.79
CA VAL A 45 -5.09 20.40 -5.33
C VAL A 45 -3.71 20.32 -4.67
N PHE A 46 -2.75 19.67 -5.33
CA PHE A 46 -1.36 19.64 -4.90
C PHE A 46 -0.80 21.07 -4.77
N LYS A 47 -0.90 21.86 -5.83
CA LYS A 47 -0.47 23.27 -5.85
C LYS A 47 -1.21 24.13 -4.83
N GLU A 48 -2.53 23.94 -4.71
CA GLU A 48 -3.33 24.64 -3.71
C GLU A 48 -2.87 24.32 -2.29
N THR A 49 -2.61 23.05 -1.99
CA THR A 49 -2.15 22.61 -0.66
C THR A 49 -0.76 23.18 -0.32
N LEU A 50 0.16 23.22 -1.28
CA LEU A 50 1.46 23.87 -1.09
C LEU A 50 1.29 25.36 -0.78
N SER A 51 0.47 26.08 -1.56
CA SER A 51 0.19 27.50 -1.30
C SER A 51 -0.47 27.75 0.06
N GLN A 52 -1.40 26.88 0.47
CA GLN A 52 -2.00 26.95 1.80
C GLN A 52 -0.98 26.66 2.91
N THR A 53 -0.01 25.77 2.67
CA THR A 53 1.05 25.46 3.65
C THR A 53 1.90 26.70 3.93
N GLU A 54 2.25 27.47 2.91
CA GLU A 54 2.99 28.73 3.05
C GLU A 54 2.19 29.82 3.79
N ARG A 55 0.87 29.85 3.60
CA ARG A 55 -0.02 30.89 4.16
C ARG A 55 -0.53 30.59 5.56
N GLU A 56 -0.80 29.33 5.85
CA GLU A 56 -1.56 28.89 7.04
C GLU A 56 -0.82 27.84 7.88
N GLY A 57 0.28 27.28 7.37
CA GLY A 57 1.07 26.22 7.99
C GLY A 57 0.57 24.81 7.68
N SER A 58 1.46 23.83 7.86
CA SER A 58 1.26 22.41 7.50
C SER A 58 -0.05 21.83 8.04
N HIS A 59 -0.34 22.03 9.33
CA HIS A 59 -1.53 21.43 9.96
C HIS A 59 -2.84 21.93 9.34
N ARG A 60 -2.94 23.23 9.03
CA ARG A 60 -4.17 23.82 8.46
C ARG A 60 -4.34 23.41 7.01
N ALA A 61 -3.26 23.51 6.21
CA ALA A 61 -3.27 23.08 4.82
C ALA A 61 -3.61 21.59 4.69
N PHE A 62 -3.01 20.74 5.51
CA PHE A 62 -3.30 19.31 5.48
C PHE A 62 -4.73 19.00 5.96
N HIS A 63 -5.25 19.71 6.97
CA HIS A 63 -6.65 19.58 7.37
C HIS A 63 -7.63 19.97 6.24
N ALA A 64 -7.31 21.02 5.47
CA ALA A 64 -8.08 21.41 4.30
C ALA A 64 -8.02 20.33 3.20
N LEU A 65 -6.84 19.77 2.92
CA LEU A 65 -6.67 18.64 2.01
C LEU A 65 -7.51 17.42 2.42
N LEU A 66 -7.48 17.03 3.71
CA LEU A 66 -8.30 15.91 4.19
C LEU A 66 -9.80 16.21 4.09
N THR A 67 -10.20 17.48 4.19
CA THR A 67 -11.59 17.91 3.99
C THR A 67 -12.00 17.78 2.53
N TRP A 68 -11.12 18.15 1.59
CA TRP A 68 -11.33 17.88 0.17
C TRP A 68 -11.42 16.38 -0.12
N LEU A 69 -10.53 15.58 0.48
CA LEU A 69 -10.47 14.12 0.31
C LEU A 69 -11.76 13.42 0.77
N LEU A 70 -12.38 13.90 1.86
CA LEU A 70 -13.67 13.41 2.35
C LEU A 70 -14.82 13.57 1.34
N GLY A 71 -14.65 14.38 0.29
CA GLY A 71 -15.61 14.53 -0.80
C GLY A 71 -15.25 13.73 -2.07
N ARG A 72 -14.22 12.89 -2.05
CA ARG A 72 -13.78 12.07 -3.22
C ARG A 72 -14.46 10.71 -3.24
N ASP A 73 -14.18 9.87 -4.22
CA ASP A 73 -14.73 8.51 -4.28
C ASP A 73 -14.09 7.58 -3.23
N ALA A 74 -14.62 6.36 -3.12
CA ALA A 74 -14.15 5.35 -2.18
C ALA A 74 -12.69 4.90 -2.42
N THR A 75 -12.30 4.81 -3.70
CA THR A 75 -10.96 4.38 -4.12
C THR A 75 -9.92 5.38 -3.63
N ALA A 76 -10.15 6.68 -3.85
CA ALA A 76 -9.25 7.74 -3.38
C ALA A 76 -9.07 7.73 -1.85
N VAL A 77 -10.15 7.53 -1.09
CA VAL A 77 -10.10 7.45 0.37
C VAL A 77 -9.32 6.21 0.83
N ARG A 78 -9.56 5.05 0.20
CA ARG A 78 -8.83 3.82 0.51
C ARG A 78 -7.34 3.96 0.20
N ASP A 79 -7.01 4.48 -0.97
CA ASP A 79 -5.62 4.58 -1.43
C ASP A 79 -4.85 5.62 -0.60
N PHE A 80 -5.52 6.68 -0.11
CA PHE A 80 -4.96 7.58 0.90
C PHE A 80 -4.48 6.83 2.15
N TRP A 81 -5.29 5.92 2.71
CA TRP A 81 -4.89 5.15 3.88
C TRP A 81 -3.68 4.25 3.59
N ALA A 82 -3.64 3.64 2.41
CA ALA A 82 -2.51 2.84 1.97
C ALA A 82 -1.21 3.66 1.84
N VAL A 83 -1.30 4.93 1.43
CA VAL A 83 -0.15 5.86 1.41
C VAL A 83 0.22 6.32 2.82
N LEU A 84 -0.76 6.70 3.64
CA LEU A 84 -0.55 7.22 5.00
C LEU A 84 0.25 6.23 5.86
N PHE A 85 -0.03 4.93 5.72
CA PHE A 85 0.58 3.88 6.54
C PHE A 85 1.83 3.24 5.95
N LYS A 86 2.44 3.81 4.90
CA LYS A 86 3.77 3.37 4.48
C LYS A 86 4.80 3.61 5.58
N ASP A 87 5.77 2.71 5.71
CA ASP A 87 6.76 2.73 6.80
C ASP A 87 7.47 4.07 6.94
N TYR A 88 7.89 4.68 5.83
CA TYR A 88 8.55 5.99 5.85
C TYR A 88 7.67 7.11 6.43
N ASN A 89 6.35 7.04 6.23
CA ASN A 89 5.41 8.00 6.82
C ASN A 89 5.22 7.72 8.31
N LEU A 90 5.16 6.46 8.73
CA LEU A 90 5.05 6.09 10.15
C LEU A 90 6.35 6.34 10.94
N GLU A 91 7.49 6.38 10.27
CA GLU A 91 8.77 6.82 10.81
C GLU A 91 8.82 8.34 10.94
N ARG A 92 8.43 9.08 9.90
CA ARG A 92 8.45 10.54 9.90
C ARG A 92 7.40 11.16 10.83
N TYR A 93 6.21 10.55 10.90
CA TYR A 93 5.06 11.00 11.67
C TYR A 93 4.69 9.95 12.72
N SER A 94 5.56 9.77 13.71
CA SER A 94 5.41 8.74 14.76
C SER A 94 4.07 8.79 15.51
N ARG A 95 3.42 9.95 15.55
CA ARG A 95 2.08 10.16 16.13
C ARG A 95 0.96 9.42 15.38
N LEU A 96 1.21 8.93 14.16
CA LEU A 96 0.26 8.10 13.39
C LEU A 96 0.31 6.61 13.76
N ARG A 97 1.34 6.16 14.49
CA ARG A 97 1.49 4.73 14.84
C ARG A 97 0.33 4.20 15.70
N PRO A 98 -0.16 4.90 16.75
CA PRO A 98 -1.32 4.43 17.51
C PRO A 98 -2.55 4.25 16.63
N LEU A 99 -2.76 5.18 15.69
CA LEU A 99 -3.85 5.12 14.72
C LEU A 99 -3.69 3.88 13.83
N HIS A 100 -2.50 3.61 13.31
CA HIS A 100 -2.21 2.39 12.53
C HIS A 100 -2.47 1.10 13.33
N THR A 101 -2.13 1.06 14.62
CA THR A 101 -2.38 -0.13 15.46
C THR A 101 -3.86 -0.35 15.80
N ALA A 102 -4.68 0.69 15.75
CA ALA A 102 -6.13 0.60 15.95
C ALA A 102 -6.88 0.13 14.70
N PHE A 103 -6.22 0.11 13.53
CA PHE A 103 -6.83 -0.36 12.29
C PHE A 103 -6.86 -1.90 12.26
N PRO A 104 -8.02 -2.52 11.95
CA PRO A 104 -8.10 -3.96 11.75
C PRO A 104 -7.10 -4.41 10.68
N ALA A 105 -6.36 -5.49 10.96
CA ALA A 105 -5.31 -6.00 10.08
C ALA A 105 -5.73 -6.21 8.61
N GLY A 106 -7.02 -6.43 8.35
CA GLY A 106 -7.58 -6.58 7.00
C GLY A 106 -7.60 -5.32 6.12
N LEU A 107 -7.44 -4.12 6.70
CA LEU A 107 -7.32 -2.86 5.96
C LEU A 107 -5.86 -2.47 5.65
N GLN A 108 -4.91 -3.15 6.30
CA GLN A 108 -3.46 -2.93 6.15
C GLN A 108 -2.91 -3.51 4.82
N ALA A 109 -3.69 -4.34 4.12
CA ALA A 109 -3.23 -5.18 3.01
C ALA A 109 -3.49 -4.58 1.60
N ALA A 110 -4.08 -3.39 1.48
CA ALA A 110 -4.47 -2.84 0.17
C ALA A 110 -3.28 -2.36 -0.69
N SER A 111 -2.06 -2.31 -0.16
CA SER A 111 -0.90 -1.76 -0.88
C SER A 111 -0.16 -2.74 -1.80
N VAL A 112 -0.63 -3.98 -1.99
CA VAL A 112 0.03 -4.94 -2.92
C VAL A 112 -0.98 -5.70 -3.79
N GLN A 113 -1.46 -5.06 -4.86
CA GLN A 113 -1.90 -5.77 -6.08
C GLN A 113 -2.09 -4.80 -7.27
N ARG A 114 -0.97 -4.39 -7.86
CA ARG A 114 -0.95 -4.02 -9.29
C ARG A 114 0.41 -4.34 -9.89
N VAL A 115 0.75 -5.63 -9.97
CA VAL A 115 1.63 -6.13 -11.02
C VAL A 115 0.72 -6.84 -12.02
N VAL A 116 0.70 -6.28 -13.22
CA VAL A 116 -0.09 -6.69 -14.37
C VAL A 116 0.25 -8.15 -14.71
N MET A 117 -0.77 -9.00 -14.86
CA MET A 117 -0.61 -10.30 -15.51
C MET A 117 -0.28 -10.05 -16.99
N VAL A 118 1.01 -9.99 -17.32
CA VAL A 118 1.45 -10.17 -18.71
C VAL A 118 1.41 -11.66 -18.97
N ALA A 119 0.39 -12.07 -19.72
CA ALA A 119 0.36 -13.37 -20.38
C ALA A 119 1.52 -13.40 -21.39
N ALA A 120 2.49 -14.28 -21.15
CA ALA A 120 3.36 -14.80 -22.20
C ALA A 120 3.03 -16.30 -22.32
N SER A 121 2.15 -16.61 -23.26
CA SER A 121 1.96 -17.96 -23.78
C SER A 121 3.26 -18.40 -24.44
N GLU A 122 3.94 -19.46 -23.98
CA GLU A 122 4.71 -20.39 -24.83
C GLU A 122 4.80 -21.81 -24.18
N VAL A 123 3.97 -22.72 -24.75
CA VAL A 123 4.11 -24.18 -25.02
C VAL A 123 4.65 -25.17 -23.94
N PRO A 124 3.94 -26.29 -23.66
CA PRO A 124 4.35 -27.29 -22.67
C PRO A 124 5.43 -28.26 -23.21
N VAL A 125 6.52 -28.46 -22.47
CA VAL A 125 7.37 -29.64 -22.64
C VAL A 125 6.77 -30.81 -21.87
N THR A 126 6.53 -31.88 -22.61
CA THR A 126 5.79 -33.08 -22.22
C THR A 126 6.56 -33.95 -21.23
N CYS A 127 5.86 -34.53 -20.25
CA CYS A 127 6.36 -35.58 -19.38
C CYS A 127 6.75 -36.84 -20.18
N GLY A 128 8.02 -37.23 -20.12
CA GLY A 128 8.50 -38.55 -20.53
C GLY A 128 8.66 -39.46 -19.31
N ALA A 129 7.73 -40.41 -19.16
CA ALA A 129 7.81 -41.46 -18.16
C ALA A 129 8.91 -42.49 -18.53
N ALA A 130 9.75 -42.85 -17.57
CA ALA A 130 10.55 -44.08 -17.64
C ALA A 130 10.53 -44.79 -16.27
N ARG A 131 9.82 -45.91 -16.23
CA ARG A 131 9.90 -46.95 -15.20
C ARG A 131 11.29 -47.60 -15.22
N GLY A 132 11.88 -47.83 -14.05
CA GLY A 132 13.04 -48.73 -13.87
C GLY A 132 13.38 -48.86 -12.39
N LYS A 133 12.72 -49.74 -11.64
CA LYS A 133 13.19 -51.08 -11.26
C LYS A 133 14.51 -51.08 -10.47
N HIS A 134 14.33 -51.25 -9.16
CA HIS A 134 15.21 -51.77 -8.14
C HIS A 134 16.20 -52.84 -8.66
N VAL A 135 17.52 -52.63 -8.51
CA VAL A 135 18.49 -53.71 -8.33
C VAL A 135 19.64 -53.21 -7.45
N LEU A 136 19.76 -53.85 -6.29
CA LEU A 136 20.92 -53.86 -5.40
C LEU A 136 22.00 -54.76 -6.04
N PHE A 137 23.22 -54.27 -6.21
CA PHE A 137 24.41 -55.13 -6.33
C PHE A 137 25.53 -54.58 -5.46
N ARG A 138 25.88 -55.36 -4.44
CA ARG A 138 27.11 -55.31 -3.67
C ARG A 138 27.93 -56.53 -4.12
N HIS A 139 29.10 -56.38 -4.74
CA HIS A 139 30.22 -57.32 -4.59
C HIS A 139 31.52 -56.85 -5.27
N THR A 140 32.52 -56.60 -4.42
CA THR A 140 33.97 -56.96 -4.46
C THR A 140 34.79 -57.03 -5.75
N GLN A 141 36.04 -56.53 -5.59
CA GLN A 141 37.33 -57.21 -5.84
C GLN A 141 38.19 -56.79 -7.06
N GLU A 142 39.38 -56.27 -6.70
CA GLU A 142 40.74 -56.39 -7.29
C GLU A 142 41.04 -56.01 -8.75
N LEU A 143 42.02 -55.08 -8.91
CA LEU A 143 43.27 -55.17 -9.70
C LEU A 143 43.92 -53.77 -9.62
N GLY A 144 45.15 -53.55 -9.18
CA GLY A 144 46.37 -54.28 -9.50
C GLY A 144 47.06 -53.60 -10.69
N LYS A 145 47.90 -52.58 -10.43
CA LYS A 145 49.16 -52.25 -11.13
C LYS A 145 50.05 -51.44 -10.19
#